data_AF-A0A9D6L0Z8-F1
#
_entry.id   AF-A0A9D6L0Z8-F1
#
_cell.length_a   1.000
_cell.length_b   1.000
_cell.length_c   1.000
_cell.angle_alpha   90.00
_cell.angle_beta   90.00
_cell.angle_gamma   90.00
#
_symmetry.space_group_name_H-M   'P 1'
#
loop_
_entity.id
_entity.type
_entity.pdbx_description
1 polymer ?
#
loop_
_entity_poly.entity_id
_entity_poly.type
_entity_poly.pdbx_seq_one_letter_code
_entity_poly.pdbx_strand_id
1 'polypeptide(L)'
;AVAYENSKLYEDIETLFEGFVKAAVTAIEQRDPTTSGHSFRVSTLTVGLAETVDRIKEGPYSDVSFTREQMKEVRYAALLHDFGKVGVREQVLVKARKLYPMQLDLVHQRFDYIRKELEARTTRQKLQYLLEKNREEALAQVSLLDEEYKRQLAEIDDYMQFILQVNEPTVLPAGKFERLLDIAAKKFADPKGIEHDFLNPDEVRLLSIPKGSLDDGERQEIESHVIHTFNFLTQIPWTKEIKNIPLIARAHHEKLNGRGYPYKLKEQDIPLQSKMMTICDIFDALSASDRPYKRALPVDKALDILRFSVKDTEIDPVLFDLFLEAKIYALTVKR
;
A
#
# COMPACT_ATOMS: atom_id res chain seq x y z
N ALA A 1 -43.11 32.42 6.26
CA ALA A 1 -42.59 31.79 7.49
C ALA A 1 -42.26 30.32 7.24
N VAL A 2 -43.28 29.45 7.05
CA VAL A 2 -43.10 27.98 6.90
C VAL A 2 -42.16 27.55 5.77
N ALA A 3 -42.26 28.14 4.56
CA ALA A 3 -41.37 27.77 3.44
C ALA A 3 -39.89 28.14 3.69
N TYR A 4 -39.64 29.24 4.40
CA TYR A 4 -38.29 29.66 4.78
C TYR A 4 -37.73 28.77 5.89
N GLU A 5 -38.55 28.45 6.89
CA GLU A 5 -38.18 27.53 7.97
C GLU A 5 -37.88 26.12 7.43
N ASN A 6 -38.67 25.62 6.49
CA ASN A 6 -38.40 24.34 5.84
C ASN A 6 -37.09 24.37 5.04
N SER A 7 -36.85 25.41 4.23
CA SER A 7 -35.58 25.55 3.50
C SER A 7 -34.38 25.56 4.44
N LYS A 8 -34.50 26.27 5.57
CA LYS A 8 -33.46 26.35 6.59
C LYS A 8 -33.23 25.00 7.28
N LEU A 9 -34.29 24.28 7.63
CA LEU A 9 -34.17 22.92 8.20
C LEU A 9 -33.48 21.95 7.23
N TYR A 10 -33.77 22.03 5.93
CA TYR A 10 -33.08 21.22 4.93
C TYR A 10 -31.59 21.55 4.85
N GLU A 11 -31.22 22.83 4.86
CA GLU A 11 -29.83 23.29 4.87
C GLU A 11 -29.08 22.86 6.14
N ASP A 12 -29.73 22.94 7.30
CA ASP A 12 -29.18 22.50 8.59
C ASP A 12 -28.94 20.97 8.59
N ILE A 13 -29.87 20.19 8.07
CA ILE A 13 -29.73 18.73 7.93
C ILE A 13 -28.60 18.38 6.97
N GLU A 14 -28.52 19.06 5.82
CA GLU A 14 -27.44 18.85 4.84
C GLU A 14 -26.08 19.17 5.45
N THR A 15 -25.97 20.29 6.18
CA THR A 15 -24.74 20.70 6.86
C THR A 15 -24.31 19.69 7.92
N LEU A 16 -25.26 19.19 8.72
CA LEU A 16 -24.99 18.16 9.72
C LEU A 16 -24.52 16.86 9.07
N PHE A 17 -25.18 16.43 7.99
CA PHE A 17 -24.80 15.23 7.25
C PHE A 17 -23.40 15.36 6.64
N GLU A 18 -23.10 16.50 6.01
CA GLU A 18 -21.75 16.78 5.52
C GLU A 18 -20.71 16.75 6.62
N GLY A 19 -21.00 17.39 7.76
CA GLY A 19 -20.11 17.40 8.91
C GLY A 19 -19.81 15.99 9.42
N PHE A 20 -20.85 15.15 9.51
CA PHE A 20 -20.72 13.74 9.89
C PHE A 20 -19.87 12.94 8.89
N VAL A 21 -20.15 13.06 7.59
CA VAL A 21 -19.37 12.38 6.54
C VAL A 21 -17.89 12.77 6.62
N LYS A 22 -17.58 14.06 6.71
CA LYS A 22 -16.19 14.55 6.79
C LYS A 22 -15.49 14.05 8.05
N ALA A 23 -16.18 14.05 9.20
CA ALA A 23 -15.63 13.54 10.45
C ALA A 23 -15.36 12.03 10.37
N ALA A 24 -16.29 11.26 9.80
CA ALA A 24 -16.16 9.82 9.66
C ALA A 24 -15.01 9.43 8.72
N VAL A 25 -14.88 10.10 7.57
CA VAL A 25 -13.74 9.93 6.65
C VAL A 25 -12.43 10.24 7.36
N THR A 26 -12.35 11.37 8.06
CA THR A 26 -11.15 11.77 8.82
C THR A 26 -10.76 10.70 9.85
N ALA A 27 -11.73 10.09 10.54
CA ALA A 27 -11.46 9.04 11.52
C ALA A 27 -10.93 7.74 10.87
N ILE A 28 -11.42 7.38 9.68
CA ILE A 28 -10.90 6.20 8.95
C ILE A 28 -9.48 6.46 8.44
N GLU A 29 -9.22 7.63 7.86
CA GLU A 29 -7.87 7.99 7.38
C GLU A 29 -6.84 8.06 8.51
N GLN A 30 -7.24 8.36 9.75
CA GLN A 30 -6.32 8.32 10.91
C GLN A 30 -5.76 6.92 11.20
N ARG A 31 -6.44 5.85 10.77
CA ARG A 31 -5.93 4.47 10.93
C ARG A 31 -4.84 4.12 9.92
N ASP A 32 -4.80 4.81 8.78
CA ASP A 32 -3.78 4.66 7.76
C ASP A 32 -3.10 6.01 7.52
N PRO A 33 -1.96 6.27 8.20
CA PRO A 33 -1.22 7.52 8.05
C PRO A 33 -0.84 7.87 6.61
N THR A 34 -0.85 6.91 5.68
CA THR A 34 -0.54 7.13 4.26
C THR A 34 -1.71 7.72 3.46
N THR A 35 -2.90 7.78 4.05
CA THR A 35 -4.14 8.24 3.41
C THR A 35 -4.68 9.54 3.98
N SER A 36 -3.93 10.23 4.85
CA SER A 36 -4.39 11.49 5.45
C SER A 36 -4.76 12.52 4.37
N GLY A 37 -6.00 13.00 4.37
CA GLY A 37 -6.52 13.97 3.40
C GLY A 37 -6.73 13.42 1.98
N HIS A 38 -6.51 12.13 1.76
CA HIS A 38 -6.59 11.48 0.44
C HIS A 38 -7.99 11.57 -0.14
N SER A 39 -9.00 11.12 0.59
CA SER A 39 -10.39 11.08 0.14
C SER A 39 -10.91 12.47 -0.22
N PHE A 40 -10.46 13.49 0.51
CA PHE A 40 -10.78 14.89 0.21
C PHE A 40 -10.14 15.36 -1.10
N ARG A 41 -8.88 15.03 -1.34
CA ARG A 41 -8.19 15.37 -2.60
C ARG A 41 -8.80 14.62 -3.78
N VAL A 42 -9.03 13.31 -3.65
CA VAL A 42 -9.72 12.50 -4.66
C VAL A 42 -11.11 13.07 -4.96
N SER A 43 -11.87 13.48 -3.94
CA SER A 43 -13.15 14.15 -4.14
C SER A 43 -13.01 15.45 -4.92
N THR A 44 -12.05 16.32 -4.59
CA THR A 44 -11.82 17.57 -5.32
C THR A 44 -11.46 17.31 -6.78
N LEU A 45 -10.54 16.38 -7.04
CA LEU A 45 -10.11 16.00 -8.38
C LEU A 45 -11.28 15.41 -9.19
N THR A 46 -12.05 14.50 -8.60
CA THR A 46 -13.15 13.80 -9.27
C THR A 46 -14.28 14.76 -9.63
N VAL A 47 -14.64 15.68 -8.73
CA VAL A 47 -15.64 16.71 -9.01
C VAL A 47 -15.14 17.68 -10.08
N GLY A 48 -13.87 18.12 -10.03
CA GLY A 48 -13.29 18.97 -11.06
C GLY A 48 -13.26 18.33 -12.45
N LEU A 49 -13.01 17.01 -12.51
CA LEU A 49 -13.09 16.25 -13.76
C LEU A 49 -14.55 16.11 -14.24
N ALA A 50 -15.49 15.83 -13.34
CA ALA A 50 -16.92 15.74 -13.68
C ALA A 50 -17.46 17.07 -14.22
N GLU A 51 -17.11 18.20 -13.60
CA GLU A 51 -17.43 19.54 -14.11
C GLU A 51 -16.80 19.84 -15.46
N THR A 52 -15.62 19.27 -15.73
CA THR A 52 -14.98 19.42 -17.04
C THR A 52 -15.74 18.65 -18.09
N VAL A 53 -16.11 17.40 -17.80
CA VAL A 53 -16.95 16.55 -18.66
C VAL A 53 -18.30 17.24 -18.95
N ASP A 54 -18.96 17.80 -17.92
CA ASP A 54 -20.24 18.52 -18.06
C ASP A 54 -20.20 19.70 -19.04
N ARG A 55 -19.02 20.30 -19.24
CA ARG A 55 -18.84 21.51 -20.07
C ARG A 55 -18.41 21.22 -21.51
N ILE A 56 -17.98 20.00 -21.83
CA ILE A 56 -17.48 19.71 -23.18
C ILE A 56 -18.64 19.69 -24.18
N LYS A 57 -18.36 20.13 -25.42
CA LYS A 57 -19.35 20.16 -26.51
C LYS A 57 -19.05 19.18 -27.64
N GLU A 58 -17.89 18.54 -27.57
CA GLU A 58 -17.38 17.64 -28.60
C GLU A 58 -16.80 16.39 -27.95
N GLY A 59 -16.72 15.30 -28.71
CA GLY A 59 -16.19 14.02 -28.27
C GLY A 59 -17.23 13.10 -27.61
N PRO A 60 -16.80 11.91 -27.14
CA PRO A 60 -17.69 10.82 -26.72
C PRO A 60 -18.59 11.13 -25.51
N TYR A 61 -18.24 12.14 -24.71
CA TYR A 61 -18.98 12.54 -23.52
C TYR A 61 -19.73 13.88 -23.67
N SER A 62 -19.88 14.39 -24.90
CA SER A 62 -20.56 15.68 -25.16
C SER A 62 -22.05 15.72 -24.80
N ASP A 63 -22.71 14.56 -24.75
CA ASP A 63 -24.11 14.44 -24.31
C ASP A 63 -24.24 14.22 -22.78
N VAL A 64 -23.13 14.18 -22.04
CA VAL A 64 -23.14 13.98 -20.59
C VAL A 64 -23.32 15.33 -19.90
N SER A 65 -24.37 15.42 -19.08
CA SER A 65 -24.58 16.53 -18.17
C SER A 65 -24.91 16.04 -16.76
N PHE A 66 -24.44 16.75 -15.75
CA PHE A 66 -24.71 16.46 -14.34
C PHE A 66 -25.57 17.55 -13.71
N THR A 67 -26.69 17.13 -13.13
CA THR A 67 -27.45 17.99 -12.21
C THR A 67 -26.65 18.28 -10.94
N ARG A 68 -27.06 19.32 -10.20
CA ARG A 68 -26.46 19.66 -8.90
C ARG A 68 -26.43 18.46 -7.94
N GLU A 69 -27.49 17.67 -7.90
CA GLU A 69 -27.56 16.47 -7.05
C GLU A 69 -26.65 15.35 -7.53
N GLN A 70 -26.46 15.18 -8.84
CA GLN A 70 -25.49 14.19 -9.36
C GLN A 70 -24.04 14.61 -9.09
N MET A 71 -23.73 15.91 -9.14
CA MET A 71 -22.41 16.40 -8.70
C MET A 71 -22.18 16.14 -7.20
N LYS A 72 -23.23 16.28 -6.39
CA LYS A 72 -23.20 15.93 -4.97
C LYS A 72 -23.02 14.41 -4.77
N GLU A 73 -23.67 13.59 -5.60
CA GLU A 73 -23.50 12.13 -5.65
C GLU A 73 -22.04 11.74 -5.92
N VAL A 74 -21.42 12.34 -6.95
CA VAL A 74 -20.00 12.17 -7.29
C VAL A 74 -19.11 12.52 -6.10
N ARG A 75 -19.35 13.68 -5.48
CA ARG A 75 -18.58 14.17 -4.34
C ARG A 75 -18.63 13.20 -3.16
N TYR A 76 -19.82 12.75 -2.75
CA TYR A 76 -19.93 11.82 -1.61
C TYR A 76 -19.40 10.44 -1.92
N ALA A 77 -19.61 9.92 -3.14
CA ALA A 77 -19.02 8.66 -3.55
C ALA A 77 -17.49 8.71 -3.48
N ALA A 78 -16.89 9.82 -3.94
CA ALA A 78 -15.45 10.02 -3.86
C ALA A 78 -14.94 10.20 -2.43
N LEU A 79 -15.67 10.90 -1.55
CA LEU A 79 -15.29 11.01 -0.14
C LEU A 79 -15.35 9.67 0.61
N LEU A 80 -16.28 8.79 0.24
CA LEU A 80 -16.58 7.56 0.97
C LEU A 80 -16.02 6.29 0.32
N HIS A 81 -15.31 6.40 -0.80
CA HIS A 81 -14.83 5.23 -1.58
C HIS A 81 -14.02 4.24 -0.75
N ASP A 82 -13.23 4.77 0.18
CA ASP A 82 -12.29 4.03 1.03
C ASP A 82 -12.82 3.71 2.43
N PHE A 83 -14.09 4.03 2.73
CA PHE A 83 -14.65 3.87 4.08
C PHE A 83 -14.52 2.45 4.63
N GLY A 84 -14.62 1.44 3.76
CA GLY A 84 -14.51 0.04 4.07
C GLY A 84 -13.14 -0.42 4.58
N LYS A 85 -12.10 0.43 4.56
CA LYS A 85 -10.84 0.18 5.26
C LYS A 85 -11.05 -0.04 6.76
N VAL A 86 -12.20 0.40 7.30
CA VAL A 86 -12.62 0.08 8.66
C VAL A 86 -12.62 -1.43 8.96
N GLY A 87 -12.94 -2.26 7.96
CA GLY A 87 -13.00 -3.72 8.09
C GLY A 87 -11.68 -4.46 7.87
N VAL A 88 -10.60 -3.74 7.55
CA VAL A 88 -9.26 -4.32 7.34
C VAL A 88 -8.50 -4.36 8.67
N ARG A 89 -7.77 -5.46 8.95
CA ARG A 89 -6.91 -5.53 10.14
C ARG A 89 -5.81 -4.48 10.07
N GLU A 90 -5.60 -3.80 11.19
CA GLU A 90 -4.63 -2.69 11.29
C GLU A 90 -3.22 -3.12 10.87
N GLN A 91 -2.76 -4.29 11.31
CA GLN A 91 -1.44 -4.80 10.97
C GLN A 91 -1.22 -4.98 9.47
N VAL A 92 -2.28 -5.30 8.70
CA VAL A 92 -2.22 -5.45 7.24
C VAL A 92 -2.31 -4.07 6.58
N LEU A 93 -3.21 -3.23 7.08
CA LEU A 93 -3.43 -1.86 6.59
C LEU A 93 -2.15 -1.00 6.63
N VAL A 94 -1.39 -1.09 7.73
CA VAL A 94 -0.17 -0.29 7.94
C VAL A 94 1.13 -1.01 7.52
N LYS A 95 1.04 -2.13 6.80
CA LYS A 95 2.19 -2.99 6.50
C LYS A 95 3.14 -2.36 5.46
N ALA A 96 4.19 -1.70 5.96
CA ALA A 96 5.17 -1.00 5.12
C ALA A 96 6.25 -1.89 4.47
N ARG A 97 6.64 -3.00 5.12
CA ARG A 97 7.70 -3.93 4.67
C ARG A 97 7.17 -5.36 4.61
N LYS A 98 7.93 -6.26 3.97
CA LYS A 98 7.50 -7.67 3.79
C LYS A 98 7.33 -8.42 5.11
N LEU A 99 8.28 -8.23 6.03
CA LEU A 99 8.19 -8.70 7.41
C LEU A 99 7.46 -7.68 8.28
N TYR A 100 6.69 -8.19 9.23
CA TYR A 100 6.15 -7.38 10.32
C TYR A 100 7.28 -6.89 11.24
N PRO A 101 7.12 -5.74 11.92
CA PRO A 101 8.15 -5.20 12.82
C PRO A 101 8.67 -6.23 13.83
N MET A 102 7.76 -6.95 14.50
CA MET A 102 8.14 -7.99 15.47
C MET A 102 8.88 -9.17 14.84
N GLN A 103 8.57 -9.55 13.59
CA GLN A 103 9.32 -10.60 12.89
C GLN A 103 10.73 -10.13 12.56
N LEU A 104 10.88 -8.88 12.09
CA LEU A 104 12.20 -8.31 11.82
C LEU A 104 13.04 -8.23 13.10
N ASP A 105 12.47 -7.83 14.22
CA ASP A 105 13.16 -7.80 15.52
C ASP A 105 13.62 -9.20 15.94
N LEU A 106 12.79 -10.23 15.75
CA LEU A 106 13.17 -11.63 16.02
C LEU A 106 14.31 -12.10 15.11
N VAL A 107 14.31 -11.71 13.83
CA VAL A 107 15.42 -12.00 12.91
C VAL A 107 16.70 -11.30 13.40
N HIS A 108 16.64 -10.02 13.79
CA HIS A 108 17.79 -9.33 14.38
C HIS A 108 18.35 -10.07 15.60
N GLN A 109 17.50 -10.41 16.57
CA GLN A 109 17.92 -11.13 17.77
C GLN A 109 18.54 -12.49 17.45
N ARG A 110 18.00 -13.21 16.46
CA ARG A 110 18.54 -14.49 16.00
C ARG A 110 19.94 -14.33 15.40
N PHE A 111 20.15 -13.32 14.58
CA PHE A 111 21.47 -13.03 14.00
C PHE A 111 22.49 -12.57 15.06
N ASP A 112 22.06 -11.77 16.05
CA ASP A 112 22.91 -11.41 17.19
C ASP A 112 23.30 -12.63 18.02
N TYR A 113 22.37 -13.56 18.22
CA TYR A 113 22.65 -14.84 18.87
C TYR A 113 23.66 -15.67 18.07
N ILE A 114 23.49 -15.79 16.75
CA ILE A 114 24.42 -16.52 15.87
C ILE A 114 25.83 -15.91 15.95
N ARG A 115 25.96 -14.58 15.93
CA ARG A 115 27.26 -13.90 16.13
C ARG A 115 27.89 -14.26 17.48
N LYS A 116 27.10 -14.24 18.55
CA LYS A 116 27.57 -14.57 19.90
C LYS A 116 27.95 -16.03 20.06
N GLU A 117 27.23 -16.94 19.40
CA GLU A 117 27.60 -18.36 19.34
C GLU A 117 28.95 -18.53 18.65
N LEU A 118 29.13 -17.90 17.49
CA LEU A 118 30.38 -17.95 16.71
C LEU A 118 31.57 -17.42 17.52
N GLU A 119 31.39 -16.27 18.18
CA GLU A 119 32.41 -15.67 19.06
C GLU A 119 32.77 -16.62 20.22
N ALA A 120 31.76 -17.17 20.91
CA ALA A 120 31.96 -18.05 22.05
C ALA A 120 32.63 -19.37 21.64
N ARG A 121 32.19 -19.98 20.53
CA ARG A 121 32.77 -21.22 19.98
C ARG A 121 34.22 -21.03 19.59
N THR A 122 34.52 -19.97 18.85
CA THR A 122 35.89 -19.62 18.43
C THR A 122 36.78 -19.38 19.66
N THR A 123 36.28 -18.66 20.66
CA THR A 123 37.02 -18.38 21.90
C THR A 123 37.33 -19.66 22.68
N ARG A 124 36.36 -20.57 22.82
CA ARG A 124 36.58 -21.88 23.46
C ARG A 124 37.63 -22.70 22.71
N GLN A 125 37.58 -22.73 21.38
CA GLN A 125 38.56 -23.43 20.55
C GLN A 125 39.98 -22.84 20.72
N LYS A 126 40.11 -21.50 20.71
CA LYS A 126 41.39 -20.83 20.96
C LYS A 126 41.94 -21.16 22.35
N LEU A 127 41.10 -21.10 23.39
CA LEU A 127 41.49 -21.46 24.75
C LEU A 127 41.98 -22.90 24.84
N GLN A 128 41.29 -23.83 24.18
CA GLN A 128 41.69 -25.23 24.14
C GLN A 128 43.09 -25.41 23.53
N TYR A 129 43.36 -24.80 22.36
CA TYR A 129 44.69 -24.85 21.75
C TYR A 129 45.79 -24.24 22.63
N LEU A 130 45.49 -23.13 23.31
CA LEU A 130 46.43 -22.48 24.24
C LEU A 130 46.74 -23.33 25.49
N LEU A 131 45.80 -24.18 25.92
CA LEU A 131 45.98 -25.07 27.08
C LEU A 131 46.66 -26.39 26.72
N GLU A 132 46.42 -26.93 25.52
CA GLU A 132 46.85 -28.28 25.14
C GLU A 132 48.13 -28.33 24.30
N LYS A 133 48.48 -27.25 23.59
CA LYS A 133 49.61 -27.22 22.65
C LYS A 133 50.77 -26.38 23.17
N ASN A 134 51.95 -26.59 22.59
CA ASN A 134 53.08 -25.70 22.84
C ASN A 134 52.80 -24.30 22.25
N ARG A 135 53.57 -23.30 22.71
CA ARG A 135 53.34 -21.89 22.36
C ARG A 135 53.32 -21.63 20.85
N GLU A 136 54.23 -22.24 20.10
CA GLU A 136 54.38 -21.98 18.66
C GLU A 136 53.19 -22.55 17.88
N GLU A 137 52.83 -23.81 18.16
CA GLU A 137 51.66 -24.47 17.57
C GLU A 137 50.35 -23.76 17.94
N ALA A 138 50.18 -23.39 19.22
CA ALA A 138 48.98 -22.73 19.69
C ALA A 138 48.76 -21.36 19.00
N LEU A 139 49.80 -20.54 18.90
CA LEU A 139 49.72 -19.23 18.24
C LEU A 139 49.40 -19.34 16.75
N ALA A 140 49.96 -20.35 16.06
CA ALA A 140 49.61 -20.61 14.66
C ALA A 140 48.13 -20.97 14.49
N GLN A 141 47.59 -21.87 15.34
CA GLN A 141 46.17 -22.25 15.29
C GLN A 141 45.24 -21.10 15.66
N VAL A 142 45.59 -20.30 16.68
CA VAL A 142 44.81 -19.12 17.07
C VAL A 142 44.71 -18.13 15.91
N SER A 143 45.81 -17.88 15.20
CA SER A 143 45.80 -16.98 14.04
C SER A 143 44.89 -17.49 12.91
N LEU A 144 44.87 -18.80 12.65
CA LEU A 144 43.97 -19.39 11.66
C LEU A 144 42.49 -19.25 12.08
N LEU A 145 42.19 -19.50 13.36
CA LEU A 145 40.85 -19.32 13.91
C LEU A 145 40.40 -17.85 13.88
N ASP A 146 41.32 -16.90 14.07
CA ASP A 146 41.02 -15.46 13.94
C ASP A 146 40.61 -15.08 12.51
N GLU A 147 41.33 -15.56 11.50
CA GLU A 147 41.00 -15.28 10.10
C GLU A 147 39.70 -15.96 9.66
N GLU A 148 39.46 -17.19 10.09
CA GLU A 148 38.20 -17.89 9.82
C GLU A 148 37.02 -17.21 10.54
N TYR A 149 37.20 -16.80 11.80
CA TYR A 149 36.18 -16.05 12.54
C TYR A 149 35.80 -14.75 11.84
N LYS A 150 36.78 -13.96 11.40
CA LYS A 150 36.51 -12.73 10.64
C LYS A 150 35.71 -13.00 9.36
N ARG A 151 36.04 -14.08 8.65
CA ARG A 151 35.34 -14.47 7.42
C ARG A 151 33.90 -14.87 7.70
N GLN A 152 33.67 -15.72 8.68
CA GLN A 152 32.32 -16.18 9.06
C GLN A 152 31.47 -15.02 9.59
N LEU A 153 32.06 -14.11 10.37
CA LEU A 153 31.37 -12.93 10.86
C LEU A 153 30.95 -12.01 9.71
N ALA A 154 31.86 -11.76 8.75
CA ALA A 154 31.55 -10.97 7.57
C ALA A 154 30.44 -11.60 6.71
N GLU A 155 30.41 -12.93 6.60
CA GLU A 155 29.34 -13.66 5.90
C GLU A 155 27.98 -13.50 6.61
N ILE A 156 27.94 -13.64 7.94
CA ILE A 156 26.71 -13.44 8.74
C ILE A 156 26.20 -11.99 8.61
N ASP A 157 27.10 -11.01 8.62
CA ASP A 157 26.73 -9.60 8.44
C ASP A 157 26.19 -9.33 7.03
N ASP A 158 26.81 -9.92 6.01
CA ASP A 158 26.34 -9.85 4.62
C ASP A 158 24.94 -10.48 4.45
N TYR A 159 24.68 -11.63 5.09
CA TYR A 159 23.34 -12.23 5.12
C TYR A 159 22.31 -11.30 5.75
N MET A 160 22.64 -10.67 6.88
CA MET A 160 21.72 -9.74 7.55
C MET A 160 21.43 -8.51 6.68
N GLN A 161 22.45 -7.94 6.05
CA GLN A 161 22.28 -6.81 5.12
C GLN A 161 21.41 -7.21 3.91
N PHE A 162 21.61 -8.42 3.39
CA PHE A 162 20.78 -8.95 2.32
C PHE A 162 19.31 -9.09 2.74
N ILE A 163 19.03 -9.65 3.93
CA ILE A 163 17.68 -9.77 4.48
C ILE A 163 17.01 -8.40 4.60
N LEU A 164 17.71 -7.40 5.15
CA LEU A 164 17.21 -6.03 5.25
C LEU A 164 16.89 -5.45 3.86
N GLN A 165 17.73 -5.71 2.87
CA GLN A 165 17.53 -5.25 1.50
C GLN A 165 16.30 -5.90 0.85
N VAL A 166 16.10 -7.22 1.02
CA VAL A 166 14.96 -7.92 0.40
C VAL A 166 13.63 -7.66 1.13
N ASN A 167 13.68 -7.21 2.38
CA ASN A 167 12.51 -6.83 3.17
C ASN A 167 11.84 -5.53 2.70
N GLU A 168 12.56 -4.68 1.96
CA GLU A 168 12.00 -3.47 1.37
C GLU A 168 10.97 -3.81 0.26
N PRO A 169 9.88 -3.04 0.12
CA PRO A 169 8.76 -3.32 -0.79
C PRO A 169 9.09 -2.98 -2.26
N THR A 170 10.23 -3.48 -2.73
CA THR A 170 10.73 -3.30 -4.10
C THR A 170 10.53 -4.56 -4.94
N VAL A 171 10.68 -4.43 -6.26
CA VAL A 171 10.67 -5.61 -7.14
C VAL A 171 11.89 -6.45 -6.82
N LEU A 172 11.68 -7.71 -6.47
CA LEU A 172 12.77 -8.64 -6.20
C LEU A 172 13.46 -9.02 -7.52
N PRO A 173 14.74 -8.67 -7.73
CA PRO A 173 15.46 -9.04 -8.96
C PRO A 173 15.70 -10.55 -9.05
N ALA A 174 15.86 -11.04 -10.28
CA ALA A 174 16.30 -12.41 -10.55
C ALA A 174 17.61 -12.70 -9.79
N GLY A 175 17.70 -13.90 -9.18
CA GLY A 175 18.86 -14.34 -8.39
C GLY A 175 18.82 -14.00 -6.89
N LYS A 176 18.01 -13.02 -6.45
CA LYS A 176 17.85 -12.78 -4.99
C LYS A 176 17.09 -13.91 -4.30
N PHE A 177 16.26 -14.66 -5.03
CA PHE A 177 15.52 -15.78 -4.47
C PHE A 177 16.44 -16.95 -4.09
N GLU A 178 17.39 -17.31 -4.95
CA GLU A 178 18.36 -18.39 -4.70
C GLU A 178 19.18 -18.09 -3.44
N ARG A 179 19.71 -16.86 -3.34
CA ARG A 179 20.47 -16.44 -2.16
C ARG A 179 19.64 -16.46 -0.87
N LEU A 180 18.35 -16.15 -0.93
CA LEU A 180 17.47 -16.25 0.23
C LEU A 180 17.29 -17.70 0.67
N LEU A 181 17.14 -18.64 -0.28
CA LEU A 181 17.07 -20.07 0.01
C LEU A 181 18.39 -20.59 0.59
N ASP A 182 19.53 -20.12 0.09
CA ASP A 182 20.85 -20.48 0.63
C ASP A 182 21.00 -20.06 2.09
N ILE A 183 20.53 -18.86 2.44
CA ILE A 183 20.49 -18.37 3.82
C ILE A 183 19.53 -19.21 4.66
N ALA A 184 18.33 -19.50 4.15
CA ALA A 184 17.33 -20.30 4.84
C ALA A 184 17.78 -21.74 5.13
N ALA A 185 18.67 -22.30 4.29
CA ALA A 185 19.25 -23.62 4.49
C ALA A 185 20.32 -23.66 5.59
N LYS A 186 20.82 -22.50 6.06
CA LYS A 186 21.78 -22.43 7.17
C LYS A 186 21.08 -22.73 8.49
N LYS A 187 21.83 -23.40 9.37
CA LYS A 187 21.37 -23.77 10.70
C LYS A 187 22.35 -23.31 11.77
N PHE A 188 21.83 -23.08 12.96
CA PHE A 188 22.61 -22.81 14.16
C PHE A 188 22.05 -23.62 15.34
N ALA A 189 22.91 -24.00 16.26
CA ALA A 189 22.50 -24.69 17.48
C ALA A 189 22.16 -23.69 18.60
N ASP A 190 21.09 -23.97 19.33
CA ASP A 190 20.79 -23.27 20.59
C ASP A 190 21.66 -23.79 21.76
N PRO A 191 21.56 -23.23 22.99
CA PRO A 191 22.38 -23.67 24.12
C PRO A 191 22.15 -25.13 24.55
N LYS A 192 21.07 -25.77 24.09
CA LYS A 192 20.75 -27.18 24.34
C LYS A 192 21.24 -28.09 23.21
N GLY A 193 21.84 -27.54 22.16
CA GLY A 193 22.29 -28.28 20.99
C GLY A 193 21.17 -28.59 19.99
N ILE A 194 20.01 -27.93 20.10
CA ILE A 194 18.93 -28.09 19.12
C ILE A 194 19.23 -27.18 17.93
N GLU A 195 19.19 -27.75 16.73
CA GLU A 195 19.39 -27.03 15.48
C GLU A 195 18.14 -26.22 15.08
N HIS A 196 18.34 -24.95 14.74
CA HIS A 196 17.33 -24.02 14.27
C HIS A 196 17.76 -23.39 12.94
N ASP A 197 16.80 -23.06 12.09
CA ASP A 197 17.07 -22.41 10.80
C ASP A 197 17.39 -20.92 11.01
N PHE A 198 18.24 -20.36 10.15
CA PHE A 198 18.52 -18.92 10.15
C PHE A 198 17.26 -18.09 9.86
N LEU A 199 16.38 -18.61 9.02
CA LEU A 199 15.08 -18.03 8.70
C LEU A 199 14.02 -19.13 8.75
N ASN A 200 12.88 -18.86 9.37
CA ASN A 200 11.78 -19.83 9.39
C ASN A 200 10.98 -19.80 8.07
N PRO A 201 10.13 -20.82 7.80
CA PRO A 201 9.38 -20.90 6.55
C PRO A 201 8.49 -19.69 6.26
N ASP A 202 7.90 -19.07 7.29
CA ASP A 202 7.03 -17.89 7.13
C ASP A 202 7.83 -16.64 6.76
N GLU A 203 8.99 -16.42 7.37
CA GLU A 203 9.91 -15.33 7.05
C GLU A 203 10.40 -15.46 5.60
N VAL A 204 10.79 -16.68 5.18
CA VAL A 204 11.20 -16.94 3.79
C VAL A 204 10.06 -16.66 2.82
N ARG A 205 8.84 -17.13 3.13
CA ARG A 205 7.64 -16.88 2.31
C ARG A 205 7.38 -15.38 2.14
N LEU A 206 7.44 -14.61 3.22
CA LEU A 206 7.22 -13.16 3.20
C LEU A 206 8.34 -12.43 2.45
N LEU A 207 9.61 -12.73 2.73
CA LEU A 207 10.75 -12.10 2.05
C LEU A 207 10.78 -12.41 0.54
N SER A 208 10.21 -13.55 0.15
CA SER A 208 10.07 -14.01 -1.24
C SER A 208 8.97 -13.30 -2.03
N ILE A 209 8.18 -12.41 -1.43
CA ILE A 209 7.14 -11.65 -2.15
C ILE A 209 7.79 -10.90 -3.35
N PRO A 210 7.34 -11.13 -4.60
CA PRO A 210 8.01 -10.57 -5.78
C PRO A 210 7.90 -9.05 -5.90
N LYS A 211 6.76 -8.48 -5.49
CA LYS A 211 6.46 -7.05 -5.61
C LYS A 211 5.58 -6.58 -4.45
N GLY A 212 6.04 -5.54 -3.76
CA GLY A 212 5.34 -4.95 -2.61
C GLY A 212 5.63 -5.68 -1.30
N SER A 213 4.83 -5.38 -0.28
CA SER A 213 4.94 -5.92 1.09
C SER A 213 3.90 -6.99 1.42
N LEU A 214 2.83 -7.07 0.64
CA LEU A 214 1.66 -7.91 0.92
C LEU A 214 1.77 -9.26 0.22
N ASP A 215 1.51 -10.33 0.95
CA ASP A 215 1.21 -11.63 0.37
C ASP A 215 -0.19 -11.67 -0.25
N ASP A 216 -0.57 -12.78 -0.87
CA ASP A 216 -1.86 -12.89 -1.56
C ASP A 216 -3.06 -12.79 -0.61
N GLY A 217 -2.95 -13.31 0.61
CA GLY A 217 -4.02 -13.24 1.60
C GLY A 217 -4.18 -11.84 2.18
N GLU A 218 -3.06 -11.19 2.50
CA GLU A 218 -3.01 -9.79 2.93
C GLU A 218 -3.54 -8.85 1.85
N ARG A 219 -3.21 -9.11 0.58
CA ARG A 219 -3.73 -8.34 -0.55
C ARG A 219 -5.25 -8.51 -0.69
N GLN A 220 -5.77 -9.73 -0.64
CA GLN A 220 -7.21 -9.98 -0.70
C GLN A 220 -7.94 -9.26 0.45
N GLU A 221 -7.35 -9.24 1.63
CA GLU A 221 -7.91 -8.51 2.76
C GLU A 221 -7.94 -7.00 2.52
N ILE A 222 -6.87 -6.41 1.96
CA ILE A 222 -6.89 -4.99 1.57
C ILE A 222 -7.97 -4.75 0.50
N GLU A 223 -8.03 -5.56 -0.55
CA GLU A 223 -9.00 -5.44 -1.63
C GLU A 223 -10.46 -5.59 -1.13
N SER A 224 -10.68 -6.30 -0.04
CA SER A 224 -12.01 -6.45 0.59
C SER A 224 -12.61 -5.13 1.08
N HIS A 225 -11.81 -4.07 1.24
CA HIS A 225 -12.32 -2.76 1.65
C HIS A 225 -13.40 -2.25 0.69
N VAL A 226 -13.34 -2.57 -0.61
CA VAL A 226 -14.35 -2.15 -1.58
C VAL A 226 -15.71 -2.79 -1.27
N ILE A 227 -15.70 -4.07 -0.90
CA ILE A 227 -16.90 -4.81 -0.50
C ILE A 227 -17.44 -4.26 0.81
N HIS A 228 -16.56 -3.99 1.78
CA HIS A 228 -16.96 -3.36 3.05
C HIS A 228 -17.55 -1.96 2.84
N THR A 229 -16.96 -1.13 1.97
CA THR A 229 -17.48 0.18 1.57
C THR A 229 -18.89 0.01 1.02
N PHE A 230 -19.07 -0.89 0.05
CA PHE A 230 -20.39 -1.12 -0.55
C PHE A 230 -21.44 -1.53 0.50
N ASN A 231 -21.14 -2.54 1.31
CA ASN A 231 -22.05 -3.06 2.33
C ASN A 231 -22.41 -2.01 3.38
N PHE A 232 -21.46 -1.17 3.77
CA PHE A 232 -21.72 -0.06 4.69
C PHE A 232 -22.61 0.99 4.04
N LEU A 233 -22.25 1.47 2.84
CA LEU A 233 -22.99 2.53 2.16
C LEU A 233 -24.40 2.09 1.78
N THR A 234 -24.66 0.81 1.51
CA THR A 234 -26.01 0.29 1.24
C THR A 234 -26.95 0.35 2.46
N GLN A 235 -26.43 0.49 3.68
CA GLN A 235 -27.26 0.62 4.89
C GLN A 235 -27.77 2.04 5.11
N ILE A 236 -27.16 3.03 4.45
CA ILE A 236 -27.56 4.43 4.57
C ILE A 236 -28.83 4.66 3.73
N PRO A 237 -29.90 5.26 4.29
CA PRO A 237 -31.13 5.53 3.56
C PRO A 237 -30.95 6.76 2.65
N TRP A 238 -30.22 6.57 1.54
CA TRP A 238 -29.98 7.62 0.55
C TRP A 238 -31.27 8.15 -0.05
N THR A 239 -31.31 9.44 -0.34
CA THR A 239 -32.42 10.03 -1.10
C THR A 239 -32.38 9.52 -2.55
N LYS A 240 -33.49 9.70 -3.28
CA LYS A 240 -33.64 9.18 -4.65
C LYS A 240 -32.56 9.75 -5.59
N GLU A 241 -32.11 10.97 -5.32
CA GLU A 241 -31.19 11.74 -6.15
C GLU A 241 -29.72 11.30 -6.01
N ILE A 242 -29.34 10.70 -4.87
CA ILE A 242 -27.96 10.28 -4.57
C ILE A 242 -27.83 8.78 -4.26
N LYS A 243 -28.82 7.99 -4.67
CA LYS A 243 -28.92 6.56 -4.36
C LYS A 243 -27.81 5.69 -4.95
N ASN A 244 -27.05 6.17 -5.94
CA ASN A 244 -26.01 5.41 -6.60
C ASN A 244 -24.64 5.58 -5.93
N ILE A 245 -24.51 6.35 -4.85
CA ILE A 245 -23.26 6.49 -4.08
C ILE A 245 -22.59 5.12 -3.82
N PRO A 246 -23.28 4.07 -3.33
CA PRO A 246 -22.66 2.77 -3.11
C PRO A 246 -22.14 2.13 -4.41
N LEU A 247 -22.88 2.26 -5.52
CA LEU A 247 -22.52 1.69 -6.81
C LEU A 247 -21.32 2.39 -7.46
N ILE A 248 -21.22 3.71 -7.27
CA ILE A 248 -20.09 4.50 -7.75
C ILE A 248 -18.85 4.16 -6.91
N ALA A 249 -18.99 4.21 -5.58
CA ALA A 249 -17.90 3.94 -4.65
C ALA A 249 -17.34 2.53 -4.82
N ARG A 250 -18.17 1.50 -5.01
CA ARG A 250 -17.67 0.10 -5.13
C ARG A 250 -16.87 -0.20 -6.41
N ALA A 251 -16.90 0.69 -7.40
CA ALA A 251 -16.32 0.42 -8.72
C ALA A 251 -15.03 1.21 -8.99
N HIS A 252 -14.51 1.96 -8.01
CA HIS A 252 -13.32 2.82 -8.20
C HIS A 252 -12.01 2.04 -8.46
N HIS A 253 -11.97 0.74 -8.15
CA HIS A 253 -10.85 -0.16 -8.49
C HIS A 253 -11.13 -1.10 -9.67
N GLU A 254 -12.30 -0.98 -10.32
CA GLU A 254 -12.57 -1.67 -11.57
C GLU A 254 -11.77 -1.03 -12.71
N LYS A 255 -11.43 -1.84 -13.73
CA LYS A 255 -10.58 -1.45 -14.86
C LYS A 255 -11.27 -1.76 -16.17
N LEU A 256 -11.07 -0.93 -17.21
CA LEU A 256 -11.78 -1.11 -18.48
C LEU A 256 -11.50 -2.47 -19.14
N ASN A 257 -10.28 -2.98 -18.98
CA ASN A 257 -9.85 -4.30 -19.44
C ASN A 257 -10.40 -5.49 -18.63
N GLY A 258 -11.24 -5.26 -17.60
CA GLY A 258 -11.84 -6.30 -16.76
C GLY A 258 -10.88 -6.98 -15.77
N ARG A 259 -9.65 -6.47 -15.60
CA ARG A 259 -8.67 -6.97 -14.63
C ARG A 259 -8.76 -6.30 -13.25
N GLY A 260 -9.69 -5.38 -13.08
CA GLY A 260 -9.97 -4.73 -11.81
C GLY A 260 -10.66 -5.64 -10.80
N TYR A 261 -11.02 -5.07 -9.65
CA TYR A 261 -11.63 -5.78 -8.54
C TYR A 261 -12.73 -4.92 -7.88
N PRO A 262 -13.68 -5.52 -7.14
CA PRO A 262 -13.80 -6.94 -6.82
C PRO A 262 -14.64 -7.77 -7.82
N TYR A 263 -15.40 -7.14 -8.70
CA TYR A 263 -16.38 -7.81 -9.56
C TYR A 263 -15.86 -8.08 -10.98
N LYS A 264 -14.72 -7.48 -11.37
CA LYS A 264 -14.13 -7.59 -12.72
C LYS A 264 -15.11 -7.10 -13.78
N LEU A 265 -15.67 -5.92 -13.52
CA LEU A 265 -16.67 -5.30 -14.40
C LEU A 265 -16.05 -5.02 -15.77
N LYS A 266 -16.86 -5.13 -16.81
CA LYS A 266 -16.48 -4.67 -18.15
C LYS A 266 -16.71 -3.18 -18.25
N GLU A 267 -16.03 -2.53 -19.19
CA GLU A 267 -16.10 -1.09 -19.42
C GLU A 267 -17.52 -0.48 -19.40
N GLN A 268 -18.49 -1.14 -20.02
CA GLN A 268 -19.88 -0.64 -20.08
C GLN A 268 -20.64 -0.75 -18.75
N ASP A 269 -20.17 -1.59 -17.83
CA ASP A 269 -20.78 -1.83 -16.52
C ASP A 269 -20.18 -0.94 -15.43
N ILE A 270 -19.07 -0.25 -15.72
CA ILE A 270 -18.40 0.68 -14.80
C ILE A 270 -19.07 2.06 -14.91
N PRO A 271 -19.63 2.61 -13.81
CA PRO A 271 -20.21 3.94 -13.82
C PRO A 271 -19.19 5.00 -14.27
N LEU A 272 -19.65 5.98 -15.06
CA LEU A 272 -18.79 7.07 -15.54
C LEU A 272 -18.09 7.81 -14.37
N GLN A 273 -18.83 8.04 -13.29
CA GLN A 273 -18.33 8.64 -12.05
C GLN A 273 -17.17 7.82 -11.46
N SER A 274 -17.26 6.50 -11.50
CA SER A 274 -16.18 5.60 -11.05
C SER A 274 -14.99 5.65 -11.98
N LYS A 275 -15.18 5.69 -13.31
CA LYS A 275 -14.07 5.84 -14.28
C LYS A 275 -13.26 7.12 -14.00
N MET A 276 -13.95 8.24 -13.73
CA MET A 276 -13.30 9.50 -13.33
C MET A 276 -12.56 9.34 -11.99
N MET A 277 -13.22 8.76 -10.98
CA MET A 277 -12.65 8.55 -9.66
C MET A 277 -11.40 7.67 -9.70
N THR A 278 -11.38 6.61 -10.51
CA THR A 278 -10.22 5.72 -10.68
C THR A 278 -8.99 6.48 -11.14
N ILE A 279 -9.14 7.44 -12.07
CA ILE A 279 -8.02 8.28 -12.54
C ILE A 279 -7.51 9.16 -11.39
N CYS A 280 -8.45 9.81 -10.69
CA CYS A 280 -8.14 10.72 -9.60
C CYS A 280 -7.49 10.03 -8.39
N ASP A 281 -7.98 8.84 -8.03
CA ASP A 281 -7.47 7.99 -6.96
C ASP A 281 -6.02 7.54 -7.25
N ILE A 282 -5.77 6.97 -8.44
CA ILE A 282 -4.43 6.56 -8.85
C ILE A 282 -3.48 7.77 -8.85
N PHE A 283 -3.91 8.91 -9.39
CA PHE A 283 -3.08 10.12 -9.40
C PHE A 283 -2.69 10.53 -7.97
N ASP A 284 -3.67 10.70 -7.08
CA ASP A 284 -3.41 11.13 -5.70
C ASP A 284 -2.51 10.12 -4.97
N ALA A 285 -2.75 8.82 -5.15
CA ALA A 285 -1.96 7.77 -4.54
C ALA A 285 -0.49 7.75 -5.00
N LEU A 286 -0.18 8.32 -6.16
CA LEU A 286 1.17 8.44 -6.71
C LEU A 286 1.84 9.77 -6.33
N SER A 287 1.09 10.88 -6.29
CA SER A 287 1.65 12.23 -6.14
C SER A 287 1.59 12.81 -4.72
N ALA A 288 0.81 12.21 -3.81
CA ALA A 288 0.64 12.74 -2.46
C ALA A 288 1.94 12.68 -1.63
N SER A 289 2.33 13.82 -1.06
CA SER A 289 3.63 14.06 -0.38
C SER A 289 3.64 13.77 1.11
N ASP A 290 2.48 13.45 1.68
CA ASP A 290 2.23 13.23 3.10
C ASP A 290 2.42 11.78 3.57
N ARG A 291 2.89 10.87 2.69
CA ARG A 291 3.11 9.46 3.04
C ARG A 291 4.41 9.23 3.82
N PRO A 292 4.38 8.67 5.05
CA PRO A 292 5.57 8.51 5.91
C PRO A 292 6.71 7.66 5.32
N TYR A 293 6.37 6.66 4.48
CA TYR A 293 7.32 5.66 3.99
C TYR A 293 7.54 5.69 2.47
N LYS A 294 6.82 6.53 1.73
CA LYS A 294 6.92 6.63 0.27
C LYS A 294 7.01 8.10 -0.12
N ARG A 295 8.15 8.49 -0.70
CA ARG A 295 8.29 9.83 -1.29
C ARG A 295 7.27 9.98 -2.42
N ALA A 296 6.53 11.10 -2.43
CA ALA A 296 5.69 11.48 -3.56
C ALA A 296 6.48 11.37 -4.87
N LEU A 297 5.84 10.80 -5.89
CA LEU A 297 6.37 10.92 -7.23
C LEU A 297 6.18 12.36 -7.71
N PRO A 298 7.17 12.94 -8.43
CA PRO A 298 6.94 14.15 -9.20
C PRO A 298 5.70 14.00 -10.08
N VAL A 299 4.92 15.07 -10.23
CA VAL A 299 3.66 15.06 -11.00
C VAL A 299 3.86 14.43 -12.38
N ASP A 300 4.91 14.81 -13.11
CA ASP A 300 5.21 14.25 -14.44
C ASP A 300 5.34 12.73 -14.42
N LYS A 301 6.00 12.15 -13.41
CA LYS A 301 6.12 10.70 -13.26
C LYS A 301 4.80 10.03 -12.92
N ALA A 302 3.94 10.67 -12.12
CA ALA A 302 2.61 10.16 -11.83
C ALA A 302 1.73 10.15 -13.10
N LEU A 303 1.81 11.20 -13.91
CA LEU A 303 1.11 11.30 -15.20
C LEU A 303 1.65 10.28 -16.21
N ASP A 304 2.96 10.03 -16.24
CA ASP A 304 3.56 8.98 -17.09
C ASP A 304 3.04 7.59 -16.74
N ILE A 305 2.89 7.28 -15.44
CA ILE A 305 2.28 6.01 -15.00
C ILE A 305 0.83 5.89 -15.50
N LEU A 306 0.04 6.96 -15.40
CA LEU A 306 -1.33 6.96 -15.94
C LEU A 306 -1.35 6.79 -17.47
N ARG A 307 -0.38 7.37 -18.20
CA ARG A 307 -0.24 7.11 -19.65
C ARG A 307 0.01 5.63 -19.96
N PHE A 308 0.74 4.91 -19.11
CA PHE A 308 0.88 3.46 -19.26
C PHE A 308 -0.44 2.73 -18.96
N SER A 309 -1.17 3.13 -17.92
CA SER A 309 -2.51 2.57 -17.64
C SER A 309 -3.49 2.78 -18.79
N VAL A 310 -3.42 3.90 -19.52
CA VAL A 310 -4.22 4.10 -20.75
C VAL A 310 -3.83 3.05 -21.82
N LYS A 311 -2.53 2.85 -22.06
CA LYS A 311 -2.04 1.87 -23.05
C LYS A 311 -2.46 0.44 -22.69
N ASP A 312 -2.50 0.11 -21.40
CA ASP A 312 -2.95 -1.19 -20.90
C ASP A 312 -4.48 -1.33 -20.83
N THR A 313 -5.22 -0.32 -21.30
CA THR A 313 -6.69 -0.27 -21.28
C THR A 313 -7.23 -0.41 -19.85
N GLU A 314 -6.53 0.15 -18.87
CA GLU A 314 -6.96 0.14 -17.46
C GLU A 314 -7.91 1.29 -17.15
N ILE A 315 -7.67 2.46 -17.75
CA ILE A 315 -8.40 3.71 -17.53
C ILE A 315 -8.85 4.31 -18.87
N ASP A 316 -9.84 5.18 -18.81
CA ASP A 316 -10.45 5.80 -19.99
C ASP A 316 -9.51 6.86 -20.61
N PRO A 317 -9.12 6.72 -21.89
CA PRO A 317 -8.23 7.67 -22.56
C PRO A 317 -8.84 9.08 -22.67
N VAL A 318 -10.13 9.20 -22.94
CA VAL A 318 -10.80 10.48 -23.14
C VAL A 318 -10.89 11.24 -21.82
N LEU A 319 -11.26 10.55 -20.73
CA LEU A 319 -11.28 11.16 -19.41
C LEU A 319 -9.88 11.55 -18.93
N PHE A 320 -8.86 10.74 -19.27
CA PHE A 320 -7.48 11.08 -18.94
C PHE A 320 -6.97 12.29 -19.72
N ASP A 321 -7.33 12.44 -21.00
CA ASP A 321 -6.99 13.61 -21.79
C ASP A 321 -7.65 14.87 -21.22
N LEU A 322 -8.94 14.81 -20.86
CA LEU A 322 -9.62 15.92 -20.17
C LEU A 322 -8.97 16.26 -18.83
N PHE A 323 -8.54 15.26 -18.07
CA PHE A 323 -7.82 15.43 -16.81
C PHE A 323 -6.51 16.22 -17.00
N LEU A 324 -5.80 15.98 -18.11
CA LEU A 324 -4.58 16.70 -18.48
C LEU A 324 -4.85 18.12 -18.99
N GLU A 325 -5.75 18.27 -19.95
CA GLU A 325 -6.05 19.54 -20.62
C GLU A 325 -6.60 20.59 -19.66
N ALA A 326 -7.55 20.18 -18.80
CA ALA A 326 -8.11 21.04 -17.77
C ALA A 326 -7.19 21.20 -16.54
N LYS A 327 -6.02 20.54 -16.54
CA LYS A 327 -5.04 20.54 -15.45
C LYS A 327 -5.66 20.17 -14.11
N ILE A 328 -6.54 19.16 -14.09
CA ILE A 328 -7.24 18.72 -12.88
C ILE A 328 -6.23 18.32 -11.79
N TYR A 329 -5.12 17.71 -12.16
CA TYR A 329 -4.01 17.39 -11.25
C TYR A 329 -3.49 18.60 -10.44
N ALA A 330 -3.62 19.83 -10.95
CA ALA A 330 -3.16 21.04 -10.26
C ALA A 330 -4.09 21.52 -9.14
N LEU A 331 -5.30 20.95 -9.00
CA LEU A 331 -6.27 21.35 -7.97
C LEU A 331 -5.82 20.96 -6.55
N THR A 332 -4.99 19.92 -6.41
CA THR A 332 -4.57 19.39 -5.11
C THR A 332 -3.07 19.49 -4.84
N VAL A 333 -2.28 19.83 -5.86
CA VAL A 333 -0.85 20.09 -5.72
C VAL A 333 -0.67 21.45 -5.07
N LYS A 334 -0.16 21.48 -3.83
CA LYS A 334 0.21 22.73 -3.16
C LYS A 334 1.25 23.48 -4.00
N ARG A 335 1.00 24.76 -4.27
CA ARG A 335 1.98 25.67 -4.87
C ARG A 335 3.15 25.93 -3.92
#